data_AF-A0AA42X354-F1
#
_entry.id   AF-A0AA42X354-F1
#
_cell.length_a   1.000
_cell.length_b   1.000
_cell.length_c   1.000
_cell.angle_alpha   90.00
_cell.angle_beta   90.00
_cell.angle_gamma   90.00
#
_symmetry.space_group_name_H-M   'P 1'
#
loop_
_entity.id
_entity.type
_entity.pdbx_description
1 polymer ?
#
loop_
_entity_poly.entity_id
_entity_poly.type
_entity_poly.pdbx_seq_one_letter_code
_entity_poly.pdbx_strand_id
1 'polypeptide(L)'
;MNYVEVIDKHKQALEKRIDADDKPSAHEVLLPLQWGEEYETTNKPFLRWAKAKGRELIRDRDVAKAQHRAGVIESLGRYPDNAVGLVELLVHLRQARVTYNGLLTAIDLDAGARTSMLITSLARDARITADSLRLDLSRDAINDAADKWFEQAKNARFSAIRQSIAPLADFDWIDVARNCFHTADMSPELVAAVLKSLSIRSFPK
;
A
#
# COMPACT_ATOMS: atom_id res chain seq x y z
N MET A 1 -30.71 8.42 7.30
CA MET A 1 -30.93 7.31 8.24
C MET A 1 -30.02 7.55 9.42
N ASN A 2 -30.57 7.72 10.62
CA ASN A 2 -29.80 7.99 11.83
C ASN A 2 -29.03 6.72 12.25
N TYR A 3 -27.89 6.86 12.95
CA TYR A 3 -27.08 5.73 13.42
C TYR A 3 -27.89 4.73 14.26
N VAL A 4 -28.76 5.22 15.14
CA VAL A 4 -29.68 4.38 15.93
C VAL A 4 -30.57 3.51 15.02
N GLU A 5 -31.13 4.10 13.96
CA GLU A 5 -31.96 3.37 12.99
C GLU A 5 -31.15 2.31 12.21
N VAL A 6 -29.86 2.57 11.95
CA VAL A 6 -28.95 1.60 11.32
C VAL A 6 -28.77 0.39 12.23
N ILE A 7 -28.47 0.62 13.51
CA ILE A 7 -28.25 -0.45 14.50
C ILE A 7 -29.54 -1.24 14.74
N ASP A 8 -30.68 -0.57 14.87
CA ASP A 8 -31.97 -1.25 15.06
C ASP A 8 -32.35 -2.12 13.85
N LYS A 9 -32.18 -1.61 12.63
CA LYS A 9 -32.40 -2.41 11.41
C LYS A 9 -31.46 -3.61 11.33
N HIS A 10 -30.19 -3.41 11.67
CA HIS A 10 -29.20 -4.50 11.68
C HIS A 10 -29.55 -5.57 12.72
N LYS A 11 -29.93 -5.16 13.94
CA LYS A 11 -30.41 -6.05 14.98
C LYS A 11 -31.61 -6.87 14.51
N GLN A 12 -32.62 -6.23 13.92
CA GLN A 12 -33.80 -6.93 13.38
C GLN A 12 -33.44 -7.93 12.28
N ALA A 13 -32.47 -7.59 11.41
CA ALA A 13 -31.99 -8.49 10.38
C ALA A 13 -31.27 -9.71 10.96
N LEU A 14 -30.43 -9.51 11.99
CA LEU A 14 -29.77 -10.59 12.72
C LEU A 14 -30.79 -11.49 13.43
N GLU A 15 -31.82 -10.92 14.07
CA GLU A 15 -32.89 -11.71 14.73
C GLU A 15 -33.58 -12.64 13.74
N LYS A 16 -33.99 -12.12 12.57
CA LYS A 16 -34.62 -12.95 11.52
C LYS A 16 -33.71 -14.09 11.04
N ARG A 17 -32.41 -13.85 10.92
CA ARG A 17 -31.42 -14.86 10.53
C ARG A 17 -31.28 -15.93 11.62
N ILE A 18 -31.16 -15.53 12.87
CA ILE A 18 -31.04 -16.43 14.03
C ILE A 18 -32.30 -17.30 14.17
N ASP A 19 -33.48 -16.72 13.99
CA ASP A 19 -34.75 -17.46 14.03
C ASP A 19 -34.86 -18.51 12.90
N ALA A 20 -34.13 -18.30 11.80
CA ALA A 20 -33.97 -19.26 10.71
C ALA A 20 -32.82 -20.28 10.93
N ASP A 21 -32.27 -20.37 12.15
CA ASP A 21 -31.10 -21.18 12.55
C ASP A 21 -29.81 -20.88 11.75
N ASP A 22 -29.71 -19.68 11.16
CA ASP A 22 -28.46 -19.16 10.63
C ASP A 22 -27.53 -18.75 11.80
N LYS A 23 -26.22 -18.82 11.57
CA LYS A 23 -25.18 -18.47 12.53
C LYS A 23 -24.33 -17.32 11.97
N PRO A 24 -24.76 -16.06 12.15
CA PRO A 24 -23.98 -14.90 11.75
C PRO A 24 -22.59 -14.93 12.40
N SER A 25 -21.58 -14.57 11.63
CA SER A 25 -20.21 -14.43 12.13
C SER A 25 -20.08 -13.16 13.01
N ALA A 26 -19.12 -13.18 13.94
CA ALA A 26 -18.84 -12.02 14.78
C ALA A 26 -18.52 -10.75 13.96
N HIS A 27 -17.87 -10.90 12.80
CA HIS A 27 -17.58 -9.77 11.91
C HIS A 27 -18.85 -9.12 11.36
N GLU A 28 -19.82 -9.91 10.90
CA GLU A 28 -21.11 -9.39 10.40
C GLU A 28 -21.89 -8.67 11.50
N VAL A 29 -21.86 -9.19 12.73
CA VAL A 29 -22.55 -8.58 13.87
C VAL A 29 -21.97 -7.20 14.19
N LEU A 30 -20.65 -7.05 14.12
CA LEU A 30 -19.94 -5.82 14.48
C LEU A 30 -19.80 -4.82 13.33
N LEU A 31 -20.13 -5.21 12.09
CA LEU A 31 -19.90 -4.42 10.87
C LEU A 31 -20.45 -2.98 10.91
N PRO A 32 -21.68 -2.70 11.37
CA PRO A 32 -22.23 -1.35 11.33
C PRO A 32 -21.80 -0.47 12.51
N LEU A 33 -21.03 -1.01 13.47
CA LEU A 33 -20.70 -0.28 14.68
C LEU A 33 -19.69 0.83 14.42
N GLN A 34 -20.05 2.05 14.82
CA GLN A 34 -19.17 3.20 14.90
C GLN A 34 -18.55 3.27 16.29
N TRP A 35 -17.23 3.34 16.37
CA TRP A 35 -16.48 3.32 17.62
C TRP A 35 -16.11 4.76 18.01
N GLY A 36 -17.07 5.50 18.57
CA GLY A 36 -16.94 6.92 18.92
C GLY A 36 -17.88 7.35 20.06
N GLU A 37 -18.33 8.61 20.06
CA GLU A 37 -19.13 9.20 21.16
C GLU A 37 -20.43 8.43 21.47
N GLU A 38 -21.04 7.79 20.47
CA GLU A 38 -22.29 7.03 20.62
C GLU A 38 -22.11 5.60 21.17
N TYR A 39 -20.90 5.23 21.60
CA TYR A 39 -20.59 3.89 22.09
C TYR A 39 -21.44 3.48 23.31
N GLU A 40 -21.57 4.37 24.30
CA GLU A 40 -22.26 4.08 25.56
C GLU A 40 -23.78 4.01 25.39
N THR A 41 -24.34 4.89 24.56
CA THR A 41 -25.80 5.04 24.38
C THR A 41 -26.36 4.03 23.38
N THR A 42 -25.62 3.68 22.32
CA THR A 42 -26.12 2.84 21.23
C THR A 42 -25.43 1.47 21.16
N ASN A 43 -24.09 1.44 21.15
CA ASN A 43 -23.37 0.17 20.93
C ASN A 43 -23.45 -0.76 22.14
N LYS A 44 -23.32 -0.23 23.35
CA LYS A 44 -23.30 -1.05 24.58
C LYS A 44 -24.60 -1.83 24.80
N PRO A 45 -25.81 -1.26 24.62
CA PRO A 45 -27.05 -2.03 24.59
C PRO A 45 -27.08 -3.11 23.51
N PHE A 46 -26.65 -2.80 22.29
CA PHE A 46 -26.59 -3.76 21.18
C PHE A 46 -25.64 -4.92 21.47
N LEU A 47 -24.42 -4.64 21.95
CA LEU A 47 -23.42 -5.64 22.31
C LEU A 47 -23.88 -6.54 23.46
N ARG A 48 -24.59 -5.98 24.46
CA ARG A 48 -25.21 -6.78 25.53
C ARG A 48 -26.25 -7.76 24.98
N TRP A 49 -27.09 -7.30 24.07
CA TRP A 49 -28.06 -8.16 23.38
C TRP A 49 -27.35 -9.28 22.59
N ALA A 50 -26.33 -8.93 21.80
CA ALA A 50 -25.61 -9.90 20.96
C ALA A 50 -24.90 -11.00 21.78
N LYS A 51 -24.38 -10.66 22.97
CA LYS A 51 -23.79 -11.62 23.92
C LYS A 51 -24.84 -12.51 24.61
N ALA A 52 -26.01 -11.97 24.90
CA ALA A 52 -27.06 -12.69 25.63
C ALA A 52 -27.84 -13.70 24.77
N LYS A 53 -27.77 -13.60 23.44
CA LYS A 53 -28.37 -14.60 22.54
C LYS A 53 -27.61 -15.92 22.62
N GLY A 54 -28.34 -17.03 22.77
CA GLY A 54 -27.76 -18.38 22.90
C GLY A 54 -26.77 -18.68 21.76
N ARG A 55 -25.64 -19.31 22.10
CA ARG A 55 -24.44 -19.47 21.24
C ARG A 55 -23.59 -18.20 21.03
N GLU A 56 -23.56 -17.24 21.96
CA GLU A 56 -22.69 -16.04 21.97
C GLU A 56 -22.24 -15.58 20.56
N LEU A 57 -23.04 -14.76 19.88
CA LEU A 57 -22.74 -14.30 18.52
C LEU A 57 -21.38 -13.59 18.41
N ILE A 58 -20.95 -12.98 19.52
CA ILE A 58 -19.69 -12.27 19.67
C ILE A 58 -19.11 -12.53 21.06
N ARG A 59 -17.78 -12.54 21.16
CA ARG A 59 -17.02 -12.58 22.42
C ARG A 59 -16.32 -11.25 22.66
N ASP A 60 -15.84 -11.04 23.88
CA ASP A 60 -15.06 -9.83 24.24
C ASP A 60 -13.84 -9.62 23.34
N ARG A 61 -13.15 -10.71 22.97
CA ARG A 61 -12.02 -10.67 22.04
C ARG A 61 -12.40 -10.16 20.64
N ASP A 62 -13.64 -10.41 20.20
CA ASP A 62 -14.09 -10.00 18.86
C ASP A 62 -14.40 -8.49 18.85
N VAL A 63 -15.00 -8.00 19.94
CA VAL A 63 -15.21 -6.56 20.18
C VAL A 63 -13.86 -5.82 20.22
N ALA A 64 -12.91 -6.31 21.01
CA ALA A 64 -11.58 -5.71 21.12
C ALA A 64 -10.84 -5.66 19.78
N LYS A 65 -10.92 -6.74 18.98
CA LYS A 65 -10.37 -6.77 17.61
C LYS A 65 -11.04 -5.76 16.69
N ALA A 66 -12.36 -5.61 16.76
CA ALA A 66 -13.08 -4.64 15.94
C ALA A 66 -12.74 -3.19 16.31
N GLN A 67 -12.64 -2.88 17.61
CA GLN A 67 -12.17 -1.59 18.12
C GLN A 67 -10.75 -1.27 17.65
N HIS A 68 -9.84 -2.23 17.80
CA HIS A 68 -8.47 -2.09 17.33
C HIS A 68 -8.41 -1.82 15.83
N ARG A 69 -9.14 -2.61 15.02
CA ARG A 69 -9.25 -2.40 13.57
C ARG A 69 -9.76 -1.01 13.22
N ALA A 70 -10.78 -0.52 13.93
CA ALA A 70 -11.33 0.81 13.71
C ALA A 70 -10.30 1.92 13.99
N GLY A 71 -9.58 1.84 15.11
CA GLY A 71 -8.52 2.81 15.43
C GLY A 71 -7.35 2.80 14.45
N VAL A 72 -6.99 1.63 13.91
CA VAL A 72 -5.99 1.53 12.83
C VAL A 72 -6.49 2.19 11.54
N ILE A 73 -7.76 1.97 11.17
CA ILE A 73 -8.37 2.60 9.98
C ILE A 73 -8.45 4.11 10.15
N GLU A 74 -8.79 4.60 11.33
CA GLU A 74 -8.79 6.04 11.63
C GLU A 74 -7.39 6.65 11.44
N SER A 75 -6.34 5.93 11.88
CA SER A 75 -4.96 6.40 11.79
C SER A 75 -4.37 6.33 10.37
N LEU A 76 -4.69 5.29 9.60
CA LEU A 76 -4.05 5.01 8.30
C LEU A 76 -4.98 5.18 7.09
N GLY A 77 -6.27 5.44 7.30
CA GLY A 77 -7.32 5.45 6.27
C GLY A 77 -7.82 4.06 5.85
N ARG A 78 -7.02 2.99 6.04
CA ARG A 78 -7.44 1.59 5.84
C ARG A 78 -6.64 0.65 6.74
N TYR A 79 -7.15 -0.56 6.97
CA TYR A 79 -6.41 -1.59 7.70
C TYR A 79 -5.41 -2.28 6.76
N PRO A 80 -4.11 -2.36 7.09
CA PRO A 80 -3.14 -3.11 6.30
C PRO A 80 -3.28 -4.62 6.58
N ASP A 81 -3.58 -5.41 5.55
CA ASP A 81 -3.70 -6.87 5.70
C ASP A 81 -2.35 -7.58 5.89
N ASN A 82 -1.25 -6.92 5.50
CA ASN A 82 0.12 -7.43 5.60
C ASN A 82 1.15 -6.30 5.54
N ALA A 83 2.43 -6.65 5.67
CA ALA A 83 3.55 -5.71 5.63
C ALA A 83 3.62 -4.90 4.33
N VAL A 84 3.29 -5.49 3.18
CA VAL A 84 3.22 -4.78 1.89
C VAL A 84 2.13 -3.72 1.93
N GLY A 85 0.94 -4.07 2.40
CA GLY A 85 -0.18 -3.14 2.54
C GLY A 85 0.12 -1.97 3.47
N LEU A 86 0.90 -2.20 4.54
CA LEU A 86 1.38 -1.15 5.45
C LEU A 86 2.38 -0.21 4.76
N VAL A 87 3.38 -0.76 4.07
CA VAL A 87 4.38 0.05 3.35
C VAL A 87 3.71 0.90 2.27
N GLU A 88 2.80 0.31 1.48
CA GLU A 88 2.03 1.05 0.47
C GLU A 88 1.23 2.21 1.06
N LEU A 89 0.64 2.00 2.25
CA LEU A 89 -0.09 3.06 2.94
C LEU A 89 0.81 4.21 3.35
N LEU A 90 1.97 3.91 3.92
CA LEU A 90 2.91 4.94 4.34
C LEU A 90 3.51 5.68 3.14
N VAL A 91 3.79 4.96 2.05
CA VAL A 91 4.17 5.56 0.77
C VAL A 91 3.10 6.53 0.28
N HIS A 92 1.82 6.13 0.35
CA HIS A 92 0.72 6.98 -0.08
C HIS A 92 0.57 8.22 0.81
N LEU A 93 0.51 8.03 2.13
CA LEU A 93 0.37 9.11 3.12
C LEU A 93 1.49 10.14 3.02
N ARG A 94 2.73 9.68 2.83
CA ARG A 94 3.91 10.56 2.68
C ARG A 94 4.15 11.01 1.26
N GLN A 95 3.31 10.60 0.30
CA GLN A 95 3.53 10.83 -1.14
C GLN A 95 4.97 10.51 -1.57
N ALA A 96 5.46 9.35 -1.14
CA ALA A 96 6.84 8.93 -1.37
C ALA A 96 7.06 8.63 -2.86
N ARG A 97 8.17 9.09 -3.42
CA ARG A 97 8.50 9.00 -4.85
C ARG A 97 9.98 8.74 -5.05
N VAL A 98 10.31 7.90 -6.03
CA VAL A 98 11.68 7.68 -6.48
C VAL A 98 12.05 8.72 -7.56
N THR A 99 13.15 9.43 -7.36
CA THR A 99 13.69 10.44 -8.27
C THR A 99 14.51 9.81 -9.39
N TYR A 100 14.94 10.63 -10.35
CA TYR A 100 15.68 10.18 -11.54
C TYR A 100 17.03 9.53 -11.22
N ASN A 101 17.68 9.95 -10.13
CA ASN A 101 18.94 9.39 -9.65
C ASN A 101 18.74 8.22 -8.67
N GLY A 102 17.51 7.68 -8.59
CA GLY A 102 17.18 6.57 -7.71
C GLY A 102 17.11 6.93 -6.22
N LEU A 103 17.05 8.22 -5.86
CA LEU A 103 16.82 8.62 -4.47
C LEU A 103 15.33 8.55 -4.13
N LEU A 104 15.01 8.25 -2.88
CA LEU A 104 13.65 8.34 -2.37
C LEU A 104 13.40 9.75 -1.83
N THR A 105 12.26 10.34 -2.16
CA THR A 105 11.78 11.58 -1.56
C THR A 105 10.39 11.38 -0.98
N ALA A 106 10.10 12.00 0.14
CA ALA A 106 8.83 11.90 0.83
C ALA A 106 8.44 13.25 1.43
N ILE A 107 7.16 13.45 1.71
CA ILE A 107 6.68 14.57 2.51
C ILE A 107 6.88 14.21 3.98
N ASP A 108 7.56 15.08 4.69
CA ASP A 108 7.59 15.08 6.15
C ASP A 108 6.19 15.46 6.65
N LEU A 109 5.57 14.58 7.44
CA LEU A 109 4.19 14.79 7.90
C LEU A 109 4.08 15.93 8.93
N ASP A 110 5.17 16.24 9.64
CA ASP A 110 5.20 17.29 10.65
C ASP A 110 5.55 18.64 10.01
N ALA A 111 6.55 18.67 9.12
CA ALA A 111 7.02 19.89 8.49
C ALA A 111 6.27 20.25 7.19
N GLY A 112 5.54 19.30 6.59
CA GLY A 112 4.86 19.45 5.29
C GLY A 112 5.81 19.59 4.10
N ALA A 113 7.12 19.60 4.32
CA ALA A 113 8.13 19.79 3.29
C ALA A 113 8.53 18.45 2.63
N ARG A 114 8.81 18.48 1.33
CA ARG A 114 9.37 17.33 0.62
C ARG A 114 10.87 17.24 0.88
N THR A 115 11.33 16.12 1.40
CA THR A 115 12.73 15.87 1.76
C THR A 115 13.26 14.58 1.12
N SER A 116 14.59 14.47 1.05
CA SER A 116 15.25 13.23 0.67
C SER A 116 15.18 12.24 1.84
N MET A 117 14.96 10.97 1.52
CA MET A 117 14.76 9.90 2.48
C MET A 117 15.56 8.68 2.06
N LEU A 118 16.08 7.93 3.03
CA LEU A 118 16.66 6.61 2.77
C LEU A 118 15.56 5.56 2.83
N ILE A 119 15.71 4.49 2.05
CA ILE A 119 14.79 3.34 2.12
C ILE A 119 14.73 2.72 3.52
N THR A 120 15.87 2.68 4.22
CA THR A 120 15.96 2.20 5.61
C THR A 120 15.19 3.10 6.57
N SER A 121 15.01 4.39 6.25
CA SER A 121 14.13 5.29 7.00
C SER A 121 12.66 4.97 6.76
N LEU A 122 12.25 4.67 5.51
CA LEU A 122 10.88 4.22 5.22
C LEU A 122 10.55 2.90 5.96
N ALA A 123 11.47 1.93 5.91
CA ALA A 123 11.31 0.67 6.64
C ALA A 123 11.30 0.87 8.17
N ARG A 124 12.09 1.82 8.68
CA ARG A 124 12.05 2.21 10.10
C ARG A 124 10.70 2.79 10.48
N ASP A 125 10.19 3.71 9.69
CA ASP A 125 8.92 4.38 9.98
C ASP A 125 7.77 3.37 9.93
N ALA A 126 7.79 2.45 8.97
CA ALA A 126 6.83 1.35 8.92
C ALA A 126 6.86 0.46 10.17
N ARG A 127 8.04 0.18 10.72
CA ARG A 127 8.16 -0.57 11.98
C ARG A 127 7.61 0.22 13.18
N ILE A 128 7.96 1.51 13.28
CA ILE A 128 7.43 2.38 14.34
C ILE A 128 5.90 2.45 14.27
N THR A 129 5.33 2.58 13.07
CA THR A 129 3.88 2.57 12.86
C THR A 129 3.26 1.21 13.20
N ALA A 130 3.89 0.11 12.81
CA ALA A 130 3.41 -1.23 13.16
C ALA A 130 3.37 -1.43 14.68
N ASP A 131 4.44 -1.06 15.37
CA ASP A 131 4.54 -1.18 16.82
C ASP A 131 3.54 -0.27 17.54
N SER A 132 3.42 0.99 17.11
CA SER A 132 2.50 1.96 17.73
C SER A 132 1.04 1.56 17.57
N LEU A 133 0.69 1.00 16.41
CA LEU A 133 -0.64 0.50 16.09
C LEU A 133 -0.83 -0.95 16.51
N ARG A 134 0.15 -1.60 17.15
CA ARG A 134 0.10 -3.02 17.57
C ARG A 134 -0.31 -3.96 16.44
N LEU A 135 0.25 -3.75 15.26
CA LEU A 135 0.10 -4.64 14.12
C LEU A 135 1.06 -5.83 14.31
N ASP A 136 0.52 -7.04 14.25
CA ASP A 136 1.30 -8.27 14.39
C ASP A 136 2.05 -8.59 13.07
N LEU A 137 3.02 -7.74 12.75
CA LEU A 137 3.83 -7.81 11.53
C LEU A 137 5.30 -7.96 11.89
N SER A 138 5.96 -8.95 11.30
CA SER A 138 7.38 -9.16 11.57
C SER A 138 8.26 -8.05 10.99
N ARG A 139 9.34 -7.73 11.71
CA ARG A 139 10.34 -6.75 11.27
C ARG A 139 10.91 -7.07 9.89
N ASP A 140 11.19 -8.33 9.62
CA ASP A 140 11.80 -8.77 8.37
C ASP A 140 10.82 -8.62 7.21
N ALA A 141 9.54 -9.01 7.40
CA ALA A 141 8.51 -8.80 6.38
C ALA A 141 8.32 -7.32 6.03
N ILE A 142 8.45 -6.40 6.99
CA ILE A 142 8.39 -4.95 6.75
C ILE A 142 9.59 -4.46 5.95
N ASN A 143 10.81 -4.91 6.28
CA ASN A 143 12.01 -4.54 5.54
C ASN A 143 11.93 -5.05 4.10
N ASP A 144 11.60 -6.33 3.92
CA ASP A 144 11.46 -6.96 2.60
C ASP A 144 10.39 -6.25 1.75
N ALA A 145 9.27 -5.86 2.37
CA ALA A 145 8.22 -5.10 1.70
C ALA A 145 8.68 -3.71 1.25
N ALA A 146 9.44 -3.00 2.09
CA ALA A 146 10.00 -1.69 1.75
C ALA A 146 11.02 -1.79 0.60
N ASP A 147 11.93 -2.75 0.67
CA ASP A 147 12.93 -3.03 -0.36
C ASP A 147 12.27 -3.40 -1.70
N LYS A 148 11.31 -4.31 -1.66
CA LYS A 148 10.54 -4.72 -2.85
C LYS A 148 9.80 -3.55 -3.48
N TRP A 149 9.12 -2.73 -2.67
CA TRP A 149 8.41 -1.55 -3.17
C TRP A 149 9.37 -0.58 -3.86
N PHE A 150 10.51 -0.29 -3.23
CA PHE A 150 11.48 0.66 -3.79
C PHE A 150 12.09 0.16 -5.09
N GLU A 151 12.49 -1.11 -5.18
CA GLU A 151 13.01 -1.70 -6.42
C GLU A 151 11.97 -1.63 -7.54
N GLN A 152 10.71 -1.92 -7.25
CA GLN A 152 9.61 -1.79 -8.21
C GLN A 152 9.41 -0.33 -8.66
N ALA A 153 9.37 0.61 -7.71
CA ALA A 153 9.19 2.04 -8.00
C ALA A 153 10.37 2.61 -8.80
N LYS A 154 11.60 2.22 -8.47
CA LYS A 154 12.84 2.58 -9.18
C LYS A 154 12.81 2.05 -10.61
N ASN A 155 12.49 0.77 -10.80
CA ASN A 155 12.41 0.16 -12.13
C ASN A 155 11.29 0.78 -12.99
N ALA A 156 10.12 1.03 -12.42
CA ALA A 156 9.03 1.72 -13.09
C ALA A 156 9.46 3.14 -13.52
N ARG A 157 10.19 3.87 -12.66
CA ARG A 157 10.69 5.21 -12.99
C ARG A 157 11.72 5.18 -14.11
N PHE A 158 12.68 4.24 -14.07
CA PHE A 158 13.65 4.07 -15.16
C PHE A 158 12.98 3.69 -16.47
N SER A 159 11.95 2.82 -16.43
CA SER A 159 11.16 2.48 -17.62
C SER A 159 10.46 3.72 -18.19
N ALA A 160 9.82 4.54 -17.35
CA ALA A 160 9.17 5.77 -17.79
C ALA A 160 10.17 6.77 -18.40
N ILE A 161 11.36 6.93 -17.80
CA ILE A 161 12.42 7.77 -18.34
C ILE A 161 12.88 7.23 -19.71
N ARG A 162 13.14 5.92 -19.82
CA ARG A 162 13.49 5.29 -21.10
C ARG A 162 12.42 5.52 -22.16
N GLN A 163 11.15 5.37 -21.82
CA GLN A 163 10.03 5.64 -22.74
C GLN A 163 9.90 7.12 -23.11
N SER A 164 10.30 8.06 -22.26
CA SER A 164 10.34 9.48 -22.59
C SER A 164 11.52 9.88 -23.48
N ILE A 165 12.65 9.16 -23.36
CA ILE A 165 13.85 9.38 -24.15
C ILE A 165 13.81 8.63 -25.48
N ALA A 166 13.20 7.44 -25.54
CA ALA A 166 13.08 6.63 -26.76
C ALA A 166 12.51 7.40 -27.97
N PRO A 167 11.48 8.26 -27.84
CA PRO A 167 10.98 9.10 -28.93
C PRO A 167 11.92 10.25 -29.32
N LEU A 168 12.79 10.68 -28.39
CA LEU A 168 13.84 11.69 -28.62
C LEU A 168 15.13 11.07 -29.14
N ALA A 169 15.22 9.73 -29.11
CA ALA A 169 16.35 8.97 -29.63
C ALA A 169 16.17 8.70 -31.12
N ASP A 170 16.04 9.77 -31.92
CA ASP A 170 16.72 9.84 -33.22
C ASP A 170 18.23 9.97 -32.94
N PHE A 171 18.76 9.00 -32.21
CA PHE A 171 20.16 8.94 -31.85
C PHE A 171 20.90 8.60 -33.14
N ASP A 172 21.67 9.54 -33.66
CA ASP A 172 22.42 9.38 -34.90
C ASP A 172 23.59 8.42 -34.67
N TRP A 173 23.26 7.13 -34.73
CA TRP A 173 24.23 6.04 -34.61
C TRP A 173 25.33 6.13 -35.68
N ILE A 174 25.05 6.77 -36.82
CA ILE A 174 26.02 6.96 -37.90
C ILE A 174 27.03 8.03 -37.50
N ASP A 175 26.58 9.15 -36.90
CA ASP A 175 27.49 10.19 -36.41
C ASP A 175 28.43 9.66 -35.32
N VAL A 176 27.91 8.88 -34.37
CA VAL A 176 28.75 8.20 -33.36
C VAL A 176 29.71 7.20 -33.99
N ALA A 177 29.28 6.43 -34.99
CA ALA A 177 30.15 5.50 -35.70
C ALA A 177 31.29 6.22 -36.44
N ARG A 178 31.02 7.38 -37.05
CA ARG A 178 32.02 8.20 -37.75
C ARG A 178 33.02 8.85 -36.81
N ASN A 179 32.55 9.39 -35.69
CA ASN A 179 33.37 10.23 -34.81
C ASN A 179 34.08 9.45 -33.70
N CYS A 180 33.58 8.25 -33.34
CA CYS A 180 34.08 7.51 -32.19
C CYS A 180 34.74 6.16 -32.55
N PHE A 181 34.62 5.67 -33.79
CA PHE A 181 35.16 4.38 -34.21
C PHE A 181 36.01 4.52 -35.47
N HIS A 182 37.08 3.72 -35.55
CA HIS A 182 37.88 3.60 -36.78
C HIS A 182 37.09 2.79 -37.81
N THR A 183 36.63 3.46 -38.87
CA THR A 183 35.77 2.91 -39.94
C THR A 183 36.53 2.73 -41.26
N ALA A 184 37.86 2.66 -41.21
CA ALA A 184 38.69 2.54 -42.42
C ALA A 184 38.41 1.25 -43.21
N ASP A 185 38.18 0.14 -42.50
CA ASP A 185 37.93 -1.19 -43.08
C ASP A 185 36.44 -1.59 -43.11
N MET A 186 35.55 -0.79 -42.52
CA MET A 186 34.11 -1.06 -42.39
C MET A 186 33.30 0.24 -42.46
N SER A 187 32.21 0.28 -43.22
CA SER A 187 31.43 1.52 -43.36
C SER A 187 30.80 1.94 -42.01
N PRO A 188 30.71 3.26 -41.73
CA PRO A 188 30.07 3.77 -40.51
C PRO A 188 28.63 3.28 -40.34
N GLU A 189 27.91 3.05 -41.43
CA GLU A 189 26.54 2.53 -41.43
C GLU A 189 26.48 1.10 -40.90
N LEU A 190 27.50 0.27 -41.19
CA LEU A 190 27.60 -1.10 -40.67
C LEU A 190 27.88 -1.10 -39.17
N VAL A 191 28.82 -0.26 -38.72
CA VAL A 191 29.14 -0.09 -37.30
C VAL A 191 27.93 0.43 -36.52
N ALA A 192 27.23 1.43 -37.07
CA ALA A 192 25.99 1.96 -36.51
C ALA A 192 24.90 0.88 -36.37
N ALA A 193 24.72 0.02 -37.39
CA ALA A 193 23.77 -1.08 -37.35
C ALA A 193 24.11 -2.12 -36.27
N VAL A 194 25.39 -2.43 -36.08
CA VAL A 194 25.86 -3.34 -35.02
C VAL A 194 25.61 -2.73 -33.64
N LEU A 195 25.96 -1.46 -33.42
CA LEU A 195 25.70 -0.75 -32.16
C LEU A 195 24.21 -0.70 -31.82
N LYS A 196 23.37 -0.42 -32.83
CA LYS A 196 21.91 -0.45 -32.70
C LYS A 196 21.40 -1.86 -32.37
N SER A 197 21.98 -2.91 -32.94
CA SER A 197 21.59 -4.29 -32.64
C SER A 197 21.98 -4.72 -31.21
N LEU A 198 23.14 -4.27 -30.70
CA LEU A 198 23.60 -4.53 -29.34
C LEU A 198 22.79 -3.76 -28.31
N SER A 199 22.40 -2.52 -28.63
CA SER A 199 21.51 -1.73 -27.77
C SER A 199 20.14 -2.38 -27.68
N ILE A 200 19.58 -2.92 -28.77
CA ILE A 200 18.29 -3.63 -28.78
C ILE A 200 18.38 -5.00 -28.05
N ARG A 201 19.46 -5.78 -28.24
CA ARG A 201 19.63 -7.10 -27.61
C ARG A 201 19.88 -7.06 -26.11
N SER A 202 20.37 -5.93 -25.58
CA SER A 202 20.53 -5.70 -24.14
C SER A 202 19.20 -5.45 -23.41
N PHE A 203 18.09 -5.41 -24.15
CA PHE A 203 16.72 -5.38 -23.63
C PHE A 203 15.96 -6.61 -24.14
N PRO A 204 15.90 -7.72 -23.38
CA PRO A 204 14.85 -8.68 -23.60
C PRO A 204 13.51 -8.05 -23.20
N LYS A 205 12.46 -8.32 -23.99
CA LYS A 205 11.07 -8.00 -23.66
C LYS A 205 10.64 -8.66 -22.36
#